data_AF-A0A6I7N1I3-F1
#
_entry.id   AF-A0A6I7N1I3-F1
#
_cell.length_a   1.000
_cell.length_b   1.000
_cell.length_c   1.000
_cell.angle_alpha   90.00
_cell.angle_beta   90.00
_cell.angle_gamma   90.00
#
_symmetry.space_group_name_H-M   'P 1'
#
loop_
_entity.id
_entity.type
_entity.pdbx_description
1 polymer ?
#
loop_
_entity_poly.entity_id
_entity_poly.type
_entity_poly.pdbx_seq_one_letter_code
_entity_poly.pdbx_strand_id
1 'polypeptide(L)' 'MNLEKIADKQAHVRMDAFEASDLLTSLKQHAEHLGDLGQDLIAALEAQGVQVIAEEDHPRTEYVPPRDLHRV' A
#
# COMPACT_ATOMS: atom_id res chain seq x y z
N MET A 1 13.75 -3.13 -3.37
CA MET A 1 13.42 -4.28 -4.24
C MET A 1 14.64 -4.66 -5.10
N ASN A 2 15.02 -5.94 -5.10
CA ASN A 2 16.12 -6.49 -5.90
C ASN A 2 15.63 -7.61 -6.83
N LEU A 3 16.06 -7.58 -8.08
CA LEU A 3 15.79 -8.63 -9.06
C LEU A 3 16.89 -9.70 -8.96
N GLU A 4 16.55 -10.91 -8.47
CA GLU A 4 17.56 -11.93 -8.19
C GLU A 4 17.87 -12.80 -9.42
N LYS A 5 16.86 -13.10 -10.24
CA LYS A 5 17.02 -13.95 -11.43
C LYS A 5 15.89 -13.74 -12.43
N ILE A 6 16.23 -13.69 -13.72
CA ILE A 6 15.28 -13.86 -14.82
C ILE A 6 15.66 -15.15 -15.52
N ALA A 7 14.81 -16.17 -15.44
CA ALA A 7 14.97 -17.43 -16.17
C ALA A 7 13.59 -17.94 -16.57
N ASP A 8 13.47 -18.58 -17.73
CA ASP A 8 12.24 -19.26 -18.18
C ASP A 8 10.96 -18.40 -18.11
N LYS A 9 11.08 -17.11 -18.47
CA LYS A 9 10.00 -16.09 -18.39
C LYS A 9 9.47 -15.83 -16.98
N GLN A 10 10.17 -16.28 -15.95
CA GLN A 10 9.87 -16.02 -14.55
C GLN A 10 10.90 -15.05 -13.98
N ALA A 11 10.41 -14.06 -13.22
CA ALA A 11 11.24 -13.11 -12.50
C ALA A 11 11.16 -13.42 -11.00
N HIS A 12 12.30 -13.70 -10.39
CA HIS A 12 12.41 -13.82 -8.94
C HIS A 12 12.71 -12.43 -8.37
N VAL A 13 11.76 -11.92 -7.60
CA VAL A 13 11.85 -10.62 -6.94
C VAL A 13 12.01 -10.84 -5.45
N ARG A 14 13.05 -10.24 -4.88
CA ARG A 14 13.18 -10.09 -3.44
C ARG A 14 12.87 -8.66 -3.06
N MET A 15 11.86 -8.49 -2.22
CA MET A 15 11.44 -7.21 -1.67
C MET A 15 11.39 -7.31 -0.16
N ASP A 16 11.52 -6.17 0.52
CA ASP A 16 11.28 -6.13 1.95
C ASP A 16 9.77 -6.18 2.27
N ALA A 17 9.43 -6.36 3.54
CA ALA A 17 8.04 -6.52 3.96
C ALA A 17 7.20 -5.25 3.71
N PHE A 18 7.81 -4.07 3.82
CA PHE A 18 7.12 -2.80 3.61
C PHE A 18 6.82 -2.58 2.13
N GLU A 19 7.81 -2.83 1.26
CA GLU A 19 7.67 -2.80 -0.19
C GLU A 19 6.60 -3.80 -0.68
N ALA A 20 6.53 -4.99 -0.08
CA ALA A 20 5.47 -5.96 -0.38
C ALA A 20 4.09 -5.43 -0.01
N SER A 21 3.96 -4.81 1.17
CA SER A 21 2.72 -4.19 1.64
C SER A 21 2.30 -3.01 0.78
N ASP A 22 3.23 -2.15 0.37
CA ASP A 22 2.99 -1.02 -0.53
C ASP A 22 2.52 -1.51 -1.91
N LEU A 23 3.20 -2.51 -2.48
CA LEU A 23 2.82 -3.12 -3.74
C LEU A 23 1.42 -3.76 -3.67
N LEU A 24 1.10 -4.49 -2.60
CA LEU A 24 -0.24 -5.05 -2.40
C LEU A 24 -1.30 -3.93 -2.30
N THR A 25 -0.98 -2.84 -1.63
CA THR A 25 -1.88 -1.68 -1.47
C THR A 25 -2.18 -1.06 -2.83
N SER A 26 -1.15 -0.81 -3.63
CA SER A 26 -1.27 -0.28 -5.00
C SER A 26 -2.05 -1.21 -5.92
N LEU A 27 -1.78 -2.53 -5.87
CA LEU A 27 -2.52 -3.52 -6.64
C LEU A 27 -4.00 -3.54 -6.27
N LYS A 28 -4.34 -3.46 -4.99
CA LYS A 28 -5.74 -3.42 -4.55
C LYS A 28 -6.46 -2.12 -4.95
N GLN A 29 -5.79 -0.99 -4.90
CA GLN A 29 -6.35 0.30 -5.35
C GLN A 29 -6.72 0.28 -6.84
N HIS A 30 -6.01 -0.52 -7.64
CA HIS A 30 -6.24 -0.64 -9.08
C HIS A 30 -6.84 -1.99 -9.49
N ALA A 31 -7.37 -2.78 -8.54
CA ALA A 31 -7.84 -4.14 -8.78
C ALA A 31 -8.90 -4.24 -9.90
N GLU A 32 -9.77 -3.25 -10.05
CA GLU A 32 -10.80 -3.18 -11.09
C GLU A 32 -10.22 -3.06 -12.51
N HIS A 33 -8.99 -2.57 -12.63
CA HIS A 33 -8.28 -2.41 -13.89
C HIS A 33 -7.23 -3.50 -14.14
N LEU A 34 -7.07 -4.43 -13.19
CA LEU A 34 -6.16 -5.56 -13.30
C LEU A 34 -6.89 -6.75 -13.94
N GLY A 35 -6.25 -7.38 -14.92
CA GLY A 35 -6.69 -8.69 -15.44
C GLY A 35 -6.32 -9.84 -14.50
N ASP A 36 -6.60 -11.07 -14.94
CA ASP A 36 -6.43 -12.31 -14.15
C ASP A 36 -5.05 -12.42 -13.46
N LEU A 37 -3.97 -12.07 -14.18
CA LEU A 37 -2.61 -12.13 -13.64
C LEU A 37 -2.40 -11.18 -12.44
N GLY A 38 -3.05 -10.02 -12.44
CA GLY A 38 -2.97 -9.10 -11.30
C GLY A 38 -3.74 -9.61 -10.09
N GLN A 39 -4.87 -10.29 -10.31
CA GLN A 39 -5.63 -10.94 -9.25
C GLN A 39 -4.85 -12.11 -8.64
N ASP A 40 -4.20 -12.92 -9.47
CA ASP A 40 -3.33 -14.02 -9.03
C ASP A 40 -2.16 -13.50 -8.17
N LEU A 41 -1.58 -12.36 -8.54
CA LEU A 41 -0.50 -11.73 -7.77
C LEU A 41 -0.98 -11.22 -6.41
N ILE A 42 -2.16 -10.59 -6.35
CA ILE A 42 -2.79 -10.17 -5.08
C ILE A 42 -2.99 -11.39 -4.18
N ALA A 43 -3.61 -12.45 -4.69
CA ALA A 43 -3.86 -13.67 -3.93
C ALA A 43 -2.57 -14.33 -3.42
N ALA A 44 -1.51 -14.33 -4.24
CA ALA A 44 -0.21 -14.86 -3.84
C ALA A 44 0.41 -14.06 -2.68
N LEU A 45 0.32 -12.73 -2.72
CA LEU A 45 0.84 -11.85 -1.66
C LEU A 45 0.06 -12.03 -0.35
N GLU A 46 -1.27 -12.12 -0.41
CA GLU A 46 -2.12 -12.37 0.76
C GLU A 46 -1.86 -13.75 1.37
N ALA A 47 -1.66 -14.78 0.54
CA ALA A 47 -1.34 -16.13 1.01
C ALA A 47 0.01 -16.20 1.76
N GLN A 48 0.94 -15.28 1.46
CA GLN A 48 2.20 -15.13 2.18
C GLN A 48 2.07 -14.26 3.44
N GLY A 49 0.87 -13.77 3.76
CA GLY A 49 0.59 -12.96 4.94
C GLY A 49 0.93 -11.48 4.80
N VAL A 50 1.16 -11.00 3.57
CA VAL A 50 1.37 -9.56 3.32
C VAL A 50 0.05 -8.82 3.58
N GLN A 51 0.12 -7.74 4.35
CA GLN A 51 -1.03 -6.90 4.67
C GLN A 51 -0.94 -5.56 3.94
N VAL A 52 -2.09 -4.98 3.62
CA VAL A 52 -2.15 -3.62 3.07
C VAL A 52 -1.73 -2.60 4.12
N ILE A 53 -1.13 -1.50 3.68
CA ILE A 53 -0.87 -0.35 4.52
C ILE A 53 -2.21 0.36 4.70
N ALA A 54 -2.71 0.40 5.93
CA ALA A 54 -3.89 1.18 6.24
C ALA A 54 -3.52 2.66 6.04
N GLU A 55 -4.26 3.36 5.17
CA GLU A 55 -4.23 4.82 5.19
C GLU A 55 -4.76 5.25 6.57
N GLU A 56 -3.87 5.80 7.39
CA GLU A 56 -4.29 6.49 8.59
C GLU A 56 -5.17 7.66 8.13
N ASP A 57 -6.46 7.59 8.45
CA ASP A 57 -7.40 8.68 8.23
C ASP A 57 -6.99 9.80 9.19
N HIS A 58 -6.01 10.63 8.78
CA HIS A 58 -5.59 11.77 9.57
C HIS A 58 -6.66 12.85 9.41
N PRO A 59 -7.52 13.10 10.43
CA PRO A 59 -8.46 14.18 10.34
C PRO A 59 -7.66 15.48 10.18
N ARG A 60 -7.90 16.20 9.08
CA ARG A 60 -7.36 17.56 8.88
C ARG A 60 -7.89 18.42 10.03
N THR A 61 -7.05 18.61 11.04
CA THR A 61 -7.39 19.49 12.15
C THR A 61 -7.19 20.91 11.65
N GLU A 62 -8.27 21.57 11.26
CA GLU A 62 -8.25 23.00 11.01
C GLU A 62 -7.91 23.71 12.33
N TYR A 63 -6.87 24.53 12.33
CA TYR A 63 -6.51 25.32 13.50
C TYR A 63 -7.62 26.32 13.79
N VAL A 64 -8.30 26.16 14.92
CA VAL A 64 -9.21 27.17 15.44
C VAL A 64 -8.40 28.07 16.36
N PRO A 65 -8.11 29.33 15.98
CA PRO A 65 -7.44 30.25 16.87
C PRO A 65 -8.28 30.43 18.14
N PRO A 66 -7.64 30.47 19.33
CA PRO A 66 -8.35 30.75 20.57
C PRO A 66 -9.09 32.08 20.39
N ARG A 67 -10.41 32.08 20.61
CA ARG A 67 -11.18 33.32 20.65
C ARG A 67 -10.54 34.19 21.71
N ASP A 68 -9.99 35.32 21.31
CA ASP A 68 -9.48 36.31 22.24
C ASP A 68 -10.60 36.65 23.22
N LEU A 69 -10.50 36.06 24.41
CA LEU A 69 -11.21 36.50 25.60
C LEU A 69 -10.56 37.81 26.02
N HIS A 70 -10.73 38.87 25.22
CA HIS A 70 -10.57 40.23 25.68
C HIS A 70 -11.72 40.50 26.66
N ARG A 71 -11.48 40.00 27.87
CA ARG A 71 -12.08 40.40 29.13
C ARG A 71 -11.73 41.87 29.36
N VAL A 72 -12.71 42.58 29.91
CA VAL A 72 -12.76 43.96 30.45
C VAL A 72 -12.66 45.12 29.48
#